data_AF-A0A7G8X1H6-F1
#
_entry.id   AF-A0A7G8X1H6-F1
#
_cell.length_a   1.000
_cell.length_b   1.000
_cell.length_c   1.000
_cell.angle_alpha   90.00
_cell.angle_beta   90.00
_cell.angle_gamma   90.00
#
_symmetry.space_group_name_H-M   'P 1'
#
loop_
_entity.id
_entity.type
_entity.pdbx_description
1 polymer ?
#
loop_
_entity_poly.entity_id
_entity_poly.type
_entity_poly.pdbx_seq_one_letter_code
_entity_poly.pdbx_strand_id
1 'polypeptide(L)' 'MKRSWQWEIRSMKEEDPYIIHTEKDDALLAVQRFVELWGQMSIYSIRKSAGVTHYEEAI' A
#
# COMPACT_ATOMS: atom_id res chain seq x y z
N MET A 1 -9.88 9.15 -15.17
CA MET A 1 -9.56 8.55 -13.85
C MET A 1 -8.20 7.87 -13.92
N LYS A 2 -7.29 8.15 -12.98
CA LYS A 2 -6.01 7.43 -12.87
C LYS A 2 -6.22 6.19 -11.99
N ARG A 3 -5.72 5.03 -12.43
CA ARG A 3 -5.74 3.81 -11.62
C ARG A 3 -4.78 3.97 -10.44
N SER A 4 -5.17 3.47 -9.28
CA SER A 4 -4.29 3.29 -8.14
C SER A 4 -4.33 1.83 -7.69
N TRP A 5 -3.24 1.40 -7.07
CA TRP A 5 -3.08 0.06 -6.54
C TRP A 5 -2.99 0.15 -5.03
N GLN A 6 -3.55 -0.85 -4.36
CA GLN A 6 -3.48 -0.98 -2.92
C GLN A 6 -2.60 -2.17 -2.56
N TRP A 7 -1.71 -1.92 -1.61
CA TRP A 7 -0.79 -2.91 -1.07
C TRP A 7 -1.03 -3.05 0.42
N GLU A 8 -1.07 -4.29 0.89
CA GLU A 8 -1.05 -4.61 2.31
C GLU A 8 0.36 -5.07 2.69
N ILE A 9 0.96 -4.39 3.66
CA ILE A 9 2.27 -4.71 4.19
C ILE A 9 2.09 -5.15 5.64
N ARG A 10 2.61 -6.34 5.98
CA ARG A 10 2.52 -6.88 7.36
C ARG A 10 3.88 -6.92 8.02
N SER A 11 3.97 -6.29 9.19
CA SER A 11 5.10 -6.36 10.12
C SER A 11 4.95 -7.57 11.04
N MET A 12 6.05 -8.10 11.56
CA MET A 12 6.00 -9.13 12.61
C MET A 12 5.68 -8.57 13.99
N LYS A 13 5.86 -7.25 14.18
CA LYS A 13 5.70 -6.59 15.48
C LYS A 13 4.29 -6.07 15.72
N GLU A 14 3.48 -5.96 14.66
CA GLU A 14 2.16 -5.35 14.69
C GLU A 14 1.13 -6.31 14.11
N GLU A 15 -0.06 -6.32 14.71
CA GLU A 15 -1.17 -7.19 14.31
C GLU A 15 -1.87 -6.66 13.05
N ASP A 16 -1.95 -5.33 12.93
CA ASP A 16 -2.62 -4.64 11.85
C ASP A 16 -1.71 -4.48 10.60
N PRO A 17 -2.25 -4.70 9.39
CA PRO A 17 -1.53 -4.44 8.15
C PRO A 17 -1.46 -2.93 7.85
N TYR A 18 -0.34 -2.50 7.27
CA TYR A 18 -0.21 -1.16 6.69
C TYR A 18 -0.78 -1.15 5.27
N ILE A 19 -1.64 -0.18 4.99
CA ILE A 19 -2.26 0.00 3.68
C ILE A 19 -1.53 1.09 2.92
N ILE A 20 -0.90 0.73 1.79
CA ILE A 20 -0.18 1.66 0.92
C ILE A 20 -0.89 1.77 -0.41
N HIS A 21 -1.13 3.01 -0.85
CA HIS A 21 -1.61 3.28 -2.20
C HIS A 21 -0.47 3.73 -3.10
N THR A 22 -0.37 3.15 -4.29
CA THR A 22 0.61 3.52 -5.32
C THR A 22 -0.09 3.92 -6.61
N GLU A 23 0.55 4.83 -7.36
CA GLU A 23 0.11 5.27 -8.69
C GLU A 23 0.51 4.34 -9.83
N LYS A 24 1.26 3.29 -9.51
CA LYS A 24 1.73 2.24 -10.42
C LYS A 24 1.63 0.89 -9.70
N ASP A 25 1.52 -0.16 -10.50
CA ASP A 25 1.60 -1.55 -10.05
C ASP A 25 3.04 -1.92 -9.67
N ASP A 26 3.54 -1.32 -8.61
CA ASP A 26 4.95 -1.38 -8.25
C ASP A 26 5.11 -1.66 -6.74
N ALA A 27 5.51 -2.90 -6.43
CA ALA A 27 5.76 -3.34 -5.07
C ALA A 27 6.95 -2.60 -4.44
N LEU A 28 7.97 -2.22 -5.22
CA LEU A 28 9.11 -1.48 -4.71
C LEU A 28 8.68 -0.08 -4.26
N LEU A 29 7.84 0.58 -5.05
CA LEU A 29 7.26 1.87 -4.67
C LEU A 29 6.42 1.76 -3.39
N ALA A 30 5.68 0.66 -3.22
CA ALA A 30 4.92 0.42 -1.99
C ALA A 30 5.84 0.26 -0.76
N VAL A 31 6.95 -0.48 -0.89
CA VAL A 31 7.97 -0.62 0.16
C VAL A 31 8.64 0.71 0.49
N GLN A 32 9.02 1.49 -0.52
CA GLN A 32 9.64 2.80 -0.32
C GLN A 32 8.73 3.72 0.48
N ARG A 33 7.46 3.83 0.09
CA ARG A 33 6.45 4.59 0.84
C ARG A 33 6.25 4.08 2.26
N PHE A 34 6.27 2.77 2.45
CA PHE A 34 6.19 2.20 3.80
C PHE A 34 7.39 2.62 4.67
N VAL A 35 8.61 2.52 4.15
CA VAL A 35 9.82 2.93 4.88
C VAL A 35 9.82 4.44 5.17
N GLU A 36 9.32 5.26 4.24
CA GLU A 36 9.19 6.71 4.44
C GLU A 36 8.18 7.07 5.55
N LEU A 37 7.06 6.35 5.62
CA LEU A 37 5.95 6.66 6.53
C LEU A 37 6.14 6.04 7.93
N TRP A 38 6.71 4.83 8.03
CA TRP A 38 6.84 4.08 9.30
C TRP A 38 8.29 3.74 9.70
N GLY A 39 9.29 4.04 8.86
CA GLY A 39 10.69 3.75 9.14
C GLY A 39 11.14 2.32 8.83
N GLN A 40 12.34 1.94 9.27
CA GLN A 40 12.93 0.62 9.02
C GLN A 40 12.35 -0.48 9.94
N MET A 41 11.07 -0.77 9.80
CA MET A 41 10.43 -1.88 10.51
C MET A 41 10.63 -3.22 9.79
N SER A 42 10.63 -4.32 10.54
CA SER A 42 10.80 -5.66 9.99
C SER A 42 9.50 -6.12 9.32
N ILE A 43 9.54 -6.24 8.00
CA ILE A 43 8.42 -6.68 7.15
C ILE A 43 8.52 -8.18 6.91
N TYR A 44 7.38 -8.88 6.92
CA TYR A 44 7.32 -10.31 6.63
C TYR A 44 6.63 -10.62 5.30
N SER A 45 5.57 -9.88 4.95
CA SER A 45 4.85 -10.14 3.70
C SER A 45 4.24 -8.89 3.09
N ILE A 46 4.23 -8.83 1.76
CA ILE A 46 3.61 -7.79 0.96
C ILE A 46 2.59 -8.44 0.04
N ARG A 47 1.35 -7.95 0.07
CA ARG A 47 0.25 -8.43 -0.77
C ARG A 47 -0.30 -7.29 -1.60
N LYS A 48 -0.77 -7.62 -2.79
CA LYS A 48 -1.38 -6.69 -3.74
C LYS A 48 -2.85 -7.03 -3.92
N SER A 49 -3.70 -6.02 -3.79
CA SER A 49 -5.10 -6.10 -4.18
C SER A 49 -5.29 -5.33 -5.49
N ALA A 50 -5.79 -6.01 -6.52
CA ALA A 50 -5.90 -5.42 -7.86
C ALA A 50 -7.04 -4.37 -7.93
N GLY A 51 -6.67 -3.10 -7.74
CA GLY A 51 -7.36 -1.89 -8.24
C GLY A 51 -8.59 -1.38 -7.46
N VAL A 52 -8.45 -0.21 -6.82
CA VAL A 52 -9.59 0.57 -6.28
C VAL A 52 -10.28 1.29 -7.42
N THR A 53 -11.57 0.98 -7.65
CA THR A 53 -12.35 1.58 -8.74
C THR A 53 -13.57 2.33 -8.21
N HIS A 54 -13.39 3.39 -7.42
CA HIS A 54 -14.39 4.47 -7.32
C HIS A 54 -13.89 5.65 -6.50
N TYR A 55 -14.01 6.86 -7.05
CA TYR A 55 -14.45 8.08 -6.35
C TYR A 55 -14.99 9.02 -7.45
N GLU A 56 -16.29 8.91 -7.75
CA GLU A 56 -17.04 10.10 -8.15
C GLU A 56 -17.38 10.83 -6.85
N GLU A 57 -16.81 12.03 -6.69
CA GLU A 57 -17.36 13.01 -5.77
C GLU A 57 -18.70 13.42 -6.39
N ALA A 58 -19.81 13.04 -5.76
CA ALA A 58 -21.12 13.53 -6.16
C ALA A 58 -21.12 15.06 -5.98
N ILE A 59 -21.40 15.78 -7.07
CA ILE A 59 -21.52 17.24 -7.14
C ILE A 59 -22.58 17.73 -6.15
#